data_AF-A0A3P3RIU0-F1
#
_entry.id   AF-A0A3P3RIU0-F1
#
_cell.length_a   1.000
_cell.length_b   1.000
_cell.length_c   1.000
_cell.angle_alpha   90.00
_cell.angle_beta   90.00
_cell.angle_gamma   90.00
#
_symmetry.space_group_name_H-M   'P 1'
#
loop_
_entity.id
_entity.type
_entity.pdbx_description
1 polymer ?
#
loop_
_entity_poly.entity_id
_entity_poly.type
_entity_poly.pdbx_seq_one_letter_code
_entity_poly.pdbx_strand_id
1 'polypeptide(L)' 'MIDASLHTYDAVLAVMMLPMVVGAVVSVVSSISATFGLVAGGIPSLGVLGYALFIDPPETVG' A
#
# COMPACT_ATOMS: atom_id res chain seq x y z
N MET A 1 25.57 -9.06 -3.00
CA MET A 1 25.00 -8.29 -1.88
C MET A 1 23.66 -7.80 -2.39
N ILE A 2 22.56 -8.51 -2.10
CA ILE A 2 21.24 -7.97 -2.42
C ILE A 2 20.99 -6.95 -1.33
N ASP A 3 21.01 -5.67 -1.70
CA ASP A 3 20.95 -4.57 -0.73
C ASP A 3 19.67 -4.67 0.09
N ALA A 4 19.81 -4.59 1.41
CA ALA A 4 18.67 -4.64 2.32
C ALA A 4 17.63 -3.55 2.01
N SER A 5 18.04 -2.42 1.42
CA SER A 5 17.10 -1.37 1.01
C SER A 5 16.19 -1.80 -0.14
N LEU A 6 16.67 -2.61 -1.09
CA LEU A 6 15.85 -3.14 -2.19
C LEU A 6 14.69 -3.97 -1.63
N HIS A 7 14.96 -4.81 -0.63
CA HIS A 7 13.94 -5.59 0.06
C HIS A 7 12.93 -4.72 0.82
N THR A 8 13.37 -3.60 1.41
CA THR A 8 12.47 -2.68 2.11
C THR A 8 11.49 -2.01 1.15
N TYR A 9 11.95 -1.57 -0.02
CA TYR A 9 11.04 -0.97 -1.02
C TYR A 9 10.03 -1.97 -1.58
N ASP A 10 10.47 -3.21 -1.83
CA ASP A 10 9.58 -4.29 -2.26
C ASP A 10 8.49 -4.58 -1.21
N ALA A 11 8.86 -4.55 0.08
CA ALA A 11 7.93 -4.72 1.19
C ALA A 11 6.92 -3.56 1.29
N VAL A 12 7.37 -2.31 1.11
CA VAL A 12 6.48 -1.14 1.10
C VAL A 12 5.46 -1.23 -0.04
N LEU A 13 5.90 -1.68 -1.23
CA LEU A 13 5.01 -1.90 -2.37
C LEU A 13 3.92 -2.95 -2.06
N ALA A 14 4.31 -4.06 -1.44
CA ALA A 14 3.39 -5.11 -1.03
C ALA A 14 2.38 -4.62 0.02
N VAL A 15 2.86 -3.85 1.02
CA VAL A 15 2.01 -3.24 2.06
C VAL A 15 1.05 -2.20 1.47
N MET A 16 1.47 -1.45 0.46
CA MET A 16 0.60 -0.48 -0.23
C MET A 16 -0.55 -1.19 -0.96
N MET A 17 -0.32 -2.36 -1.56
CA MET A 17 -1.36 -3.10 -2.29
C MET A 17 -2.35 -3.84 -1.38
N LEU A 18 -1.91 -4.25 -0.20
CA LEU A 18 -2.73 -5.06 0.74
C LEU A 18 -4.11 -4.45 1.05
N PRO A 19 -4.23 -3.16 1.44
CA PRO A 19 -5.52 -2.57 1.76
C PRO A 19 -6.47 -2.50 0.55
N MET A 20 -5.94 -2.31 -0.66
CA MET A 20 -6.75 -2.33 -1.89
C MET A 20 -7.30 -3.72 -2.18
N VAL A 21 -6.47 -4.76 -2.01
CA VAL A 21 -6.92 -6.15 -2.16
C VAL A 21 -7.97 -6.49 -1.11
N VAL A 22 -7.75 -6.10 0.14
CA VAL A 22 -8.73 -6.32 1.22
C VAL A 22 -10.04 -5.59 0.92
N GLY A 23 -10.00 -4.31 0.50
CA GLY A 23 -11.19 -3.54 0.15
C GLY A 23 -11.97 -4.15 -1.02
N ALA A 24 -11.27 -4.65 -2.04
CA ALA A 24 -11.87 -5.37 -3.16
C ALA A 24 -12.53 -6.68 -2.71
N VAL A 25 -11.82 -7.51 -1.93
CA VAL A 25 -12.35 -8.78 -1.40
C VAL A 25 -13.58 -8.53 -0.52
N VAL A 26 -13.52 -7.54 0.37
CA VAL A 26 -14.64 -7.13 1.23
C VAL A 26 -15.84 -6.73 0.39
N SER A 27 -15.66 -5.94 -0.66
CA SER A 27 -16.77 -5.54 -1.54
C SER A 27 -17.45 -6.74 -2.21
N VAL A 28 -16.67 -7.74 -2.63
CA VAL A 28 -17.20 -8.97 -3.24
C VAL A 28 -17.98 -9.81 -2.23
N VAL A 29 -17.43 -10.05 -1.03
CA VAL A 29 -18.08 -10.92 -0.03
C VAL A 29 -19.29 -10.27 0.65
N SER A 30 -19.32 -8.94 0.74
CA SER A 30 -20.40 -8.20 1.41
C SER A 30 -21.45 -7.64 0.44
N SER A 31 -21.27 -7.79 -0.88
CA SER A 31 -22.11 -7.16 -1.93
C SER A 31 -22.24 -5.64 -1.80
N ILE A 32 -21.32 -4.99 -1.07
CA ILE A 32 -21.25 -3.53 -1.01
C ILE A 32 -20.68 -3.03 -2.34
N SER A 33 -21.09 -1.83 -2.77
CA SER A 33 -20.56 -1.18 -3.97
C SER A 33 -19.03 -1.26 -4.04
N ALA A 34 -18.52 -1.74 -5.18
CA ALA A 34 -17.09 -1.84 -5.46
C ALA A 34 -16.39 -0.48 -5.28
N THR A 35 -17.07 0.62 -5.62
CA THR A 35 -16.57 1.98 -5.40
C THR A 35 -16.29 2.23 -3.92
N PHE A 36 -17.17 1.78 -3.02
CA PHE A 36 -16.99 1.99 -1.59
C PHE A 36 -15.85 1.14 -1.03
N GLY A 37 -15.74 -0.13 -1.46
CA GLY A 37 -14.64 -1.01 -1.07
C GLY A 37 -13.27 -0.50 -1.54
N LEU A 38 -13.18 0.00 -2.77
CA LEU A 38 -11.95 0.57 -3.33
C LEU A 38 -11.56 1.88 -2.65
N VAL A 39 -12.53 2.77 -2.34
CA VAL A 39 -12.23 4.00 -1.57
C VAL A 39 -11.77 3.66 -0.16
N ALA A 40 -12.42 2.70 0.50
CA ALA A 40 -12.04 2.25 1.84
C ALA A 40 -10.62 1.65 1.87
N GLY A 41 -10.23 0.90 0.83
CA GLY A 41 -8.86 0.39 0.68
C GLY A 41 -7.85 1.47 0.23
N GLY A 42 -8.28 2.43 -0.57
CA GLY A 42 -7.40 3.46 -1.13
C GLY A 42 -6.89 4.46 -0.09
N ILE A 43 -7.71 4.81 0.90
CA ILE A 43 -7.31 5.74 1.98
C ILE A 43 -6.06 5.25 2.73
N PRO A 44 -6.04 4.03 3.32
CA PRO A 44 -4.85 3.53 3.99
C PRO A 44 -3.67 3.31 3.02
N SER A 45 -3.90 2.89 1.77
CA SER A 45 -2.82 2.78 0.76
C SER A 45 -2.16 4.12 0.45
N LEU A 46 -2.93 5.20 0.36
CA LEU A 46 -2.40 6.56 0.22
C LEU A 46 -1.65 7.01 1.49
N GLY A 47 -2.10 6.58 2.66
CA GLY A 47 -1.39 6.80 3.92
C GLY A 47 0.00 6.15 3.93
N VAL A 48 0.11 4.89 3.47
CA VAL A 48 1.39 4.19 3.32
C VAL A 48 2.30 4.91 2.31
N LEU A 49 1.73 5.33 1.18
CA LEU A 49 2.46 6.10 0.18
C LEU A 49 2.98 7.43 0.74
N GLY A 50 2.14 8.18 1.46
CA GLY A 50 2.54 9.44 2.10
C GLY A 50 3.62 9.24 3.15
N TYR A 51 3.51 8.20 3.98
CA TYR A 51 4.54 7.83 4.95
C TYR A 51 5.88 7.54 4.26
N ALA A 52 5.86 6.70 3.22
CA ALA A 52 7.05 6.30 2.48
C ALA A 52 7.69 7.46 1.68
N LEU A 53 6.94 8.51 1.34
CA LEU A 53 7.48 9.66 0.61
C LEU A 53 7.98 10.78 1.52
N PHE A 54 7.39 10.96 2.71
CA PHE A 54 7.61 12.15 3.53
C PHE A 54 8.14 11.88 4.93
N ILE A 55 8.00 10.67 5.46
CA ILE A 55 8.45 10.32 6.82
C ILE A 55 9.70 9.44 6.77
N ASP A 56 9.68 8.40 5.92
CA ASP A 56 10.81 7.50 5.72
C ASP A 56 11.12 7.38 4.22
N PRO A 57 11.55 8.49 3.58
CA PRO A 57 11.88 8.50 2.16
C PRO A 57 13.09 7.60 1.88
N PRO A 58 13.15 7.00 0.68
CA PRO A 58 14.33 6.29 0.22
C PRO A 58 15.59 7.12 0.41
N GLU A 59 16.55 6.67 1.23
CA GLU A 59 17.86 7.31 1.26
C GLU A 59 18.50 7.09 -0.11
N THR A 60 18.60 8.18 -0.89
CA THR A 60 19.37 8.17 -2.13
C THR A 60 20.80 7.79 -1.78
N VAL A 61 21.22 6.59 -2.19
CA VAL A 61 22.61 6.14 -2.06
C VAL A 61 23.48 7.15 -2.82
N GLY A 62 24.25 7.95 -2.07
CA GLY A 62 25.31 8.81 -2.59
C GLY A 62 26.60 8.04 -2.78
#